data_AF-B7PL88-F1
#
_entry.id   AF-B7PL88-F1
#
_cell.length_a   1.000
_cell.length_b   1.000
_cell.length_c   1.000
_cell.angle_alpha   90.00
_cell.angle_beta   90.00
_cell.angle_gamma   90.00
#
_symmetry.space_group_name_H-M   'P 1'
#
loop_
_entity.id
_entity.type
_entity.pdbx_description
1 polymer ?
#
loop_
_entity_poly.entity_id
_entity_poly.type
_entity_poly.pdbx_seq_one_letter_code
_entity_poly.pdbx_strand_id
1 'polypeptide(L)'
;MGDFDCILTLSSEVSPFKGFLIKAFDENEKGVGSFRSTGPDSRAYSHCAGITHTWRNLKKRVVVQWLAPEDRSGKVHFKVTVVKQLNYFVHAIPSTLA
;
A
#
# COMPACT_ATOMS: atom_id res chain seq x y z
N MET A 1 -20.64 15.46 1.60
CA MET A 1 -19.31 15.35 0.97
C MET A 1 -18.67 14.13 1.62
N GLY A 2 -18.86 12.96 1.01
CA GLY A 2 -18.51 11.68 1.62
C GLY A 2 -17.01 11.45 1.55
N ASP A 3 -16.41 11.12 2.68
CA ASP A 3 -15.00 10.76 2.79
C ASP A 3 -14.84 9.35 2.20
N PHE A 4 -14.50 9.25 0.90
CA PHE A 4 -14.30 7.96 0.20
C PHE A 4 -12.92 7.36 0.46
N ASP A 5 -12.26 7.81 1.53
CA ASP A 5 -10.96 7.35 1.94
C ASP A 5 -11.04 5.94 2.57
N CYS A 6 -10.17 5.04 2.13
CA CYS A 6 -10.11 3.68 2.63
C CYS A 6 -8.89 3.47 3.54
N ILE A 7 -9.10 2.82 4.68
CA ILE A 7 -8.00 2.39 5.57
C ILE A 7 -7.53 1.02 5.13
N LEU A 8 -6.25 0.94 4.76
CA LEU A 8 -5.60 -0.31 4.39
C LEU A 8 -4.68 -0.76 5.53
N THR A 9 -4.78 -2.04 5.88
CA THR A 9 -3.87 -2.68 6.83
C THR A 9 -3.04 -3.74 6.12
N LEU A 10 -1.73 -3.58 6.14
CA LEU A 10 -0.77 -4.63 5.77
C LEU A 10 -0.27 -5.28 7.06
N SER A 11 -0.60 -6.54 7.30
CA SER A 11 -0.13 -7.30 8.45
C SER A 11 0.49 -8.64 8.04
N SER A 12 1.37 -9.16 8.89
CA SER A 12 1.93 -10.51 8.77
C SER A 12 2.07 -11.12 10.16
N GLU A 13 1.30 -12.18 10.42
CA GLU A 13 1.29 -12.88 11.70
C GLU A 13 2.51 -13.80 11.87
N VAL A 14 3.01 -14.36 10.77
CA VAL A 14 4.03 -15.41 10.78
C VAL A 14 5.46 -14.86 10.64
N SER A 15 5.62 -13.78 9.85
CA SER A 15 6.96 -13.30 9.48
C SER A 15 6.98 -11.78 9.30
N PRO A 16 7.61 -11.02 10.22
CA PRO A 16 7.77 -9.58 10.08
C PRO A 16 8.49 -9.19 8.77
N PHE A 17 8.22 -7.98 8.29
CA PHE A 17 8.84 -7.41 7.08
C PHE A 17 9.59 -6.12 7.43
N LYS A 18 10.63 -5.79 6.66
CA LYS A 18 11.45 -4.58 6.84
C LYS A 18 11.00 -3.43 5.95
N GLY A 19 10.62 -3.75 4.72
CA GLY A 19 10.17 -2.80 3.71
C GLY A 19 8.91 -3.27 3.03
N PHE A 20 8.20 -2.33 2.43
CA PHE A 20 7.02 -2.60 1.62
C PHE A 20 6.85 -1.56 0.52
N LEU A 21 6.08 -1.89 -0.50
CA LEU A 21 5.53 -0.96 -1.48
C LEU A 21 4.08 -1.38 -1.73
N ILE A 22 3.14 -0.48 -1.47
CA ILE A 22 1.71 -0.64 -1.79
C ILE A 22 1.41 0.28 -2.96
N LYS A 23 0.72 -0.25 -3.96
CA LYS A 23 0.20 0.48 -5.12
C LYS A 23 -1.25 0.08 -5.38
N ALA A 24 -2.02 1.03 -5.90
CA ALA A 24 -3.40 0.82 -6.32
C ALA A 24 -3.48 0.94 -7.85
N PHE A 25 -4.24 0.05 -8.48
CA PHE A 25 -4.40 -0.02 -9.93
C PHE A 25 -5.86 -0.11 -10.32
N ASP A 26 -6.22 0.49 -11.45
CA ASP A 26 -7.51 0.25 -12.12
C ASP A 26 -7.53 -1.07 -12.90
N GLU A 27 -8.65 -1.37 -13.56
CA GLU A 27 -8.82 -2.59 -14.38
C GLU A 27 -7.84 -2.66 -15.57
N ASN A 28 -7.21 -1.54 -15.96
CA ASN A 28 -6.24 -1.45 -17.05
C ASN A 28 -4.79 -1.39 -16.55
N GLU A 29 -4.54 -1.76 -15.29
CA GLU A 29 -3.19 -1.73 -14.66
C GLU A 29 -2.57 -0.33 -14.60
N LYS A 30 -3.39 0.74 -14.65
CA LYS A 30 -2.93 2.12 -14.44
C LYS A 30 -3.00 2.48 -12.97
N GLY A 31 -1.96 3.16 -12.47
CA GLY A 31 -1.93 3.64 -11.10
C GLY A 31 -3.09 4.60 -10.82
N VAL A 32 -3.79 4.40 -9.69
CA VAL A 32 -5.00 5.15 -9.37
C VAL A 32 -5.05 5.60 -7.91
N GLY A 33 -5.57 6.81 -7.70
CA GLY A 33 -5.65 7.43 -6.37
C GLY A 33 -4.29 7.81 -5.81
N SER A 34 -4.28 8.12 -4.52
CA SER A 34 -3.05 8.47 -3.80
C SER A 34 -3.05 7.87 -2.41
N PHE A 35 -1.92 7.95 -1.71
CA PHE A 35 -1.79 7.39 -0.37
C PHE A 35 -1.34 8.44 0.62
N ARG A 36 -1.95 8.42 1.79
CA ARG A 36 -1.55 9.21 2.96
C ARG A 36 -1.01 8.30 4.03
N SER A 37 0.14 8.69 4.58
CA SER A 37 0.71 8.01 5.74
C SER A 37 -0.14 8.29 6.98
N THR A 38 -0.41 7.26 7.77
CA THR A 38 -1.08 7.40 9.08
C THR A 38 -0.10 7.27 10.25
N GLY A 39 1.20 7.17 9.98
CA GLY A 39 2.21 6.94 11.03
C GLY A 39 3.66 6.93 10.52
N PRO A 40 4.65 6.92 11.43
CA PRO A 40 6.06 7.16 11.08
C PRO A 40 6.69 6.07 10.20
N ASP A 41 6.10 4.87 10.18
CA ASP A 41 6.62 3.72 9.44
C ASP A 41 6.37 3.78 7.94
N SER A 42 5.56 4.74 7.47
CA SER A 42 5.17 4.86 6.06
C SER A 42 5.33 6.29 5.54
N ARG A 43 5.65 6.40 4.25
CA ARG A 43 5.73 7.66 3.52
C ARG A 43 5.20 7.49 2.10
N ALA A 44 4.49 8.50 1.62
CA ALA A 44 4.02 8.52 0.24
C ALA A 44 5.22 8.44 -0.72
N TYR A 45 5.03 7.71 -1.82
CA TYR A 45 5.97 7.56 -2.92
C TYR A 45 5.30 8.06 -4.19
N SER A 46 5.18 9.38 -4.28
CA SER A 46 4.38 10.10 -5.29
C SER A 46 4.82 9.83 -6.72
N HIS A 47 6.14 9.68 -6.97
CA HIS A 47 6.69 9.39 -8.30
C HIS A 47 6.10 8.12 -8.94
N CYS A 48 5.59 7.17 -8.15
CA CYS A 48 5.03 5.92 -8.66
C CYS A 48 3.63 5.60 -8.11
N ALA A 49 2.87 6.61 -7.67
CA ALA A 49 1.51 6.45 -7.12
C ALA A 49 1.42 5.32 -6.08
N GLY A 50 2.32 5.34 -5.09
CA GLY A 50 2.39 4.31 -4.06
C GLY A 50 2.73 4.85 -2.69
N ILE A 51 2.83 3.94 -1.72
CA ILE A 51 3.31 4.22 -0.36
C ILE A 51 4.31 3.15 0.06
N THR A 52 5.39 3.59 0.69
CA THR A 52 6.50 2.72 1.08
C THR A 52 6.93 3.00 2.51
N HIS A 53 7.80 2.14 3.03
CA HIS A 53 8.43 2.31 4.33
C HIS A 53 9.30 3.58 4.43
N THR A 54 9.32 4.19 5.61
CA THR A 54 10.25 5.28 5.94
C THR A 54 11.64 4.75 6.33
N TRP A 55 11.64 3.69 7.14
CA TRP A 55 12.83 3.14 7.80
C TRP A 55 12.86 1.61 7.72
N ARG A 56 14.04 0.99 7.82
CA ARG A 56 14.24 -0.47 7.63
C ARG A 56 13.96 -1.36 8.86
N ASN A 57 13.46 -0.78 9.95
CA ASN A 57 13.04 -1.48 11.17
C ASN A 57 11.98 -2.53 10.85
N LEU A 58 11.97 -3.61 11.63
CA LEU A 58 11.01 -4.71 11.50
C LEU A 58 9.60 -4.21 11.80
N LYS A 59 8.64 -4.65 10.98
CA LYS A 59 7.23 -4.31 11.08
C LYS A 59 6.42 -5.60 11.03
N LYS A 60 5.43 -5.70 11.91
CA LYS A 60 4.39 -6.75 11.84
C LYS A 60 3.12 -6.24 11.19
N ARG A 61 2.87 -4.94 11.31
CA ARG A 61 1.68 -4.26 10.83
C ARG A 61 2.02 -2.84 10.39
N VAL A 62 1.41 -2.41 9.30
CA VAL A 62 1.39 -1.02 8.84
C VAL A 62 -0.04 -0.67 8.46
N VAL A 63 -0.48 0.51 8.88
CA VAL A 63 -1.75 1.09 8.48
C VAL A 63 -1.44 2.27 7.56
N VAL A 64 -2.18 2.38 6.47
CA VAL A 64 -2.11 3.52 5.55
C VAL A 64 -3.52 3.90 5.12
N GLN A 65 -3.66 5.10 4.59
CA GLN A 65 -4.91 5.55 3.99
C GLN A 65 -4.74 5.68 2.49
N TRP A 66 -5.67 5.11 1.74
CA TRP A 66 -5.79 5.31 0.31
C TRP A 66 -6.91 6.32 0.03
N LEU A 67 -6.58 7.33 -0.76
CA LEU A 67 -7.47 8.41 -1.17
C LEU A 67 -7.97 8.09 -2.57
N ALA A 68 -9.28 7.84 -2.70
CA ALA A 68 -9.92 7.62 -3.98
C ALA A 68 -9.83 8.90 -4.84
N PRO A 69 -9.60 8.79 -6.15
CA PRO A 69 -9.61 9.95 -7.03
C PRO A 69 -11.04 10.54 -7.14
N GLU A 70 -11.17 11.86 -7.04
CA GLU A 70 -12.49 12.53 -7.10
C GLU A 70 -13.12 12.53 -8.50
N ASP A 71 -12.31 12.35 -9.55
CA ASP A 71 -12.71 12.53 -10.95
C ASP A 71 -13.31 11.26 -11.59
N ARG A 72 -13.25 10.10 -10.91
CA ARG A 72 -13.67 8.82 -11.50
C ARG A 72 -14.07 7.80 -10.44
N SER A 73 -14.89 6.83 -10.85
CA SER A 73 -15.27 5.66 -10.06
C SER A 73 -15.00 4.37 -10.84
N GLY A 74 -14.67 3.28 -10.15
CA GLY A 74 -14.40 1.99 -10.79
C GLY A 74 -13.80 0.97 -9.82
N LYS A 75 -13.43 -0.21 -10.32
CA LYS A 75 -12.74 -1.21 -9.50
C LYS A 75 -11.28 -0.83 -9.28
N VAL A 76 -10.79 -1.16 -8.09
CA VAL A 76 -9.40 -0.94 -7.70
C VAL A 76 -8.81 -2.23 -7.16
N HIS A 77 -7.59 -2.52 -7.60
CA HIS A 77 -6.79 -3.64 -7.13
C HIS A 77 -5.53 -3.13 -6.45
N PHE A 78 -5.31 -3.57 -5.21
CA PHE A 78 -4.11 -3.24 -4.46
C PHE A 78 -3.07 -4.34 -4.65
N LYS A 79 -1.83 -3.93 -4.97
CA LYS A 79 -0.69 -4.83 -5.05
C LYS A 79 0.33 -4.42 -3.99
N VAL A 80 0.83 -5.42 -3.27
CA VAL A 80 1.84 -5.22 -2.24
C VAL A 80 3.09 -6.03 -2.58
N THR A 81 4.25 -5.37 -2.44
CA THR A 81 5.57 -6.01 -2.41
C THR A 81 6.14 -5.85 -1.01
N VAL A 82 6.70 -6.91 -0.44
CA VAL A 82 7.33 -6.87 0.90
C VAL A 82 8.77 -7.37 0.86
N VAL A 83 9.62 -6.74 1.66
CA VAL A 83 11.03 -7.13 1.83
C VAL A 83 11.19 -7.75 3.20
N LYS A 84 11.51 -9.04 3.27
CA LYS A 84 11.72 -9.75 4.54
C LYS A 84 13.19 -9.70 4.99
N GLN A 85 14.12 -9.88 4.05
CA GLN A 85 15.57 -9.75 4.23
C GLN A 85 16.13 -8.99 3.02
N LEU A 86 17.28 -8.31 3.15
CA LEU A 86 17.86 -7.45 2.09
C LEU A 86 18.06 -8.17 0.73
N ASN A 87 18.05 -9.51 0.75
CA ASN A 87 18.33 -10.37 -0.38
C ASN A 87 17.11 -11.24 -0.76
N TYR A 88 15.93 -11.03 -0.13
CA TYR A 88 14.72 -11.82 -0.34
C TYR A 88 13.48 -10.93 -0.50
N PHE A 89 12.92 -10.95 -1.71
CA PHE A 89 11.80 -10.12 -2.13
C PHE A 89 10.58 -11.00 -2.41
N VAL A 90 9.40 -10.61 -1.90
CA VAL A 90 8.12 -11.22 -2.27
C VAL A 90 7.33 -10.21 -3.08
N HIS A 91 7.02 -10.54 -4.33
CA HIS A 91 6.29 -9.70 -5.26
C HIS A 91 4.84 -10.17 -5.45
N ALA A 92 3.95 -9.23 -5.77
CA ALA A 92 2.59 -9.48 -6.25
C ALA A 92 1.69 -10.31 -5.33
N ILE A 93 1.66 -9.99 -4.02
CA ILE A 93 0.62 -10.55 -3.13
C ILE A 93 -0.71 -9.85 -3.46
N PRO A 94 -1.73 -10.57 -3.99
CA PRO A 94 -3.02 -9.98 -4.30
C PRO A 94 -3.84 -9.78 -3.02
N SER A 95 -4.53 -8.65 -2.91
CA SER A 95 -5.52 -8.40 -1.87
C SER A 95 -6.80 -7.86 -2.49
N THR A 96 -7.94 -8.39 -2.06
CA THR A 96 -9.29 -7.95 -2.43
C THR A 96 -9.94 -7.21 -1.25
N LEU A 97 -10.61 -6.09 -1.52
CA LEU A 97 -11.57 -5.51 -0.58
C LEU A 97 -12.86 -6.32 -0.65
N ALA A 98 -13.38 -6.72 0.52
CA ALA A 98 -14.73 -7.27 0.66
C ALA A 98 -15.75 -6.13 0.76
#